data_AF-A0A1W1VK28-F1
#
_entry.id   AF-A0A1W1VK28-F1
#
_cell.length_a   1.000
_cell.length_b   1.000
_cell.length_c   1.000
_cell.angle_alpha   90.00
_cell.angle_beta   90.00
_cell.angle_gamma   90.00
#
_symmetry.space_group_name_H-M   'P 1'
#
loop_
_entity.id
_entity.type
_entity.pdbx_description
1 polymer ?
#
loop_
_entity_poly.entity_id
_entity_poly.type
_entity_poly.pdbx_seq_one_letter_code
_entity_poly.pdbx_strand_id
1 'polypeptide(L)'
;MFVFDSSGNILLLITLYMFLALLYLEIRKYNKDQMDFALLLVISDFKNDDTSYTKGEIILINKDRRLSFANQEITLKNGNLLLKVKDDFQTVSKGELVEFAGGSLQLVGCSNEGKIIDEYWLSEKG
;
A
#
# COMPACT_ATOMS: atom_id res chain seq x y z
N MET A 1 19.36 24.30 -6.81
CA MET A 1 18.07 24.31 -7.53
C MET A 1 18.00 23.00 -8.28
N PHE A 2 17.34 21.98 -7.73
CA PHE A 2 17.21 20.68 -8.37
C PHE A 2 16.05 20.74 -9.36
N VAL A 3 16.37 20.77 -10.65
CA VAL A 3 15.39 20.60 -11.72
C VAL A 3 15.11 19.11 -11.80
N PHE A 4 13.94 18.68 -11.30
CA PHE A 4 13.47 17.31 -11.45
C PHE A 4 12.99 17.13 -12.90
N ASP A 5 13.73 16.34 -13.69
CA ASP A 5 13.34 15.95 -15.04
C ASP A 5 12.12 15.01 -14.97
N SER A 6 11.06 15.37 -15.69
CA SER A 6 9.75 14.69 -15.71
C SER A 6 9.83 13.25 -16.22
N SER A 7 10.90 12.89 -16.94
CA SER A 7 11.11 11.56 -17.51
C SER A 7 11.45 10.47 -16.47
N GLY A 8 12.22 10.82 -15.42
CA GLY A 8 12.59 9.88 -14.35
C GLY A 8 11.40 9.44 -13.51
N ASN A 9 10.46 10.35 -13.25
CA ASN A 9 9.23 10.06 -12.52
C ASN A 9 8.28 9.14 -13.31
N ILE A 10 8.21 9.30 -14.63
CA ILE A 10 7.36 8.46 -15.49
C ILE A 10 7.88 7.02 -15.51
N LEU A 11 9.19 6.82 -15.67
CA LEU A 11 9.78 5.49 -15.65
C LEU A 11 9.59 4.79 -14.29
N LEU A 12 9.73 5.53 -13.20
CA LEU A 12 9.53 5.01 -11.84
C LEU A 12 8.06 4.64 -11.60
N LEU A 13 7.11 5.46 -12.07
CA LEU A 13 5.69 5.15 -12.07
C LEU A 13 5.36 3.91 -12.90
N ILE A 14 5.89 3.78 -14.12
CA ILE A 14 5.67 2.62 -14.98
C ILE A 14 6.22 1.34 -14.32
N THR A 15 7.41 1.43 -13.74
CA THR A 15 8.05 0.29 -13.07
C THR A 15 7.25 -0.14 -11.84
N LEU A 16 6.75 0.84 -11.08
CA LEU A 16 5.84 0.60 -9.96
C LEU A 16 4.55 -0.06 -10.44
N TYR A 17 3.87 0.49 -11.45
CA TYR A 17 2.63 -0.09 -11.98
C TYR A 17 2.84 -1.51 -12.53
N MET A 18 3.94 -1.78 -13.23
CA MET A 18 4.27 -3.12 -13.70
C MET A 18 4.52 -4.09 -12.54
N PHE A 19 5.24 -3.65 -11.51
CA PHE A 19 5.45 -4.45 -10.30
C PHE A 19 4.12 -4.77 -9.61
N LEU A 20 3.22 -3.78 -9.47
CA LEU A 20 1.90 -3.97 -8.90
C LEU A 20 1.03 -4.92 -9.72
N ALA A 21 1.10 -4.85 -11.06
CA ALA A 21 0.38 -5.75 -11.95
C ALA A 21 0.89 -7.19 -11.84
N LEU A 22 2.21 -7.39 -11.77
CA LEU A 22 2.81 -8.72 -11.59
C LEU A 22 2.48 -9.30 -10.22
N LEU A 23 2.52 -8.48 -9.18
CA LEU A 23 2.13 -8.85 -7.82
C LEU A 23 0.67 -9.29 -7.77
N TYR A 24 -0.23 -8.53 -8.42
CA TYR A 24 -1.65 -8.88 -8.55
C TYR A 24 -1.85 -10.21 -9.28
N LEU A 25 -1.18 -10.42 -10.41
CA LEU A 25 -1.26 -11.66 -11.17
C LEU A 25 -0.77 -12.87 -10.37
N GLU A 26 0.29 -12.71 -9.58
CA GLU A 26 0.81 -13.78 -8.74
C GLU A 26 -0.13 -14.09 -7.58
N ILE A 27 -0.68 -13.07 -6.90
CA ILE A 27 -1.66 -13.24 -5.81
C ILE A 27 -2.92 -13.95 -6.31
N ARG A 28 -3.43 -13.58 -7.49
CA ARG A 28 -4.60 -14.20 -8.14
C ARG A 28 -4.39 -15.68 -8.48
N LYS A 29 -3.16 -16.13 -8.71
CA LYS A 29 -2.87 -17.56 -8.92
C LYS A 29 -3.06 -18.39 -7.66
N TYR A 30 -2.83 -17.81 -6.49
CA TYR A 30 -2.85 -18.53 -5.22
C TYR A 30 -4.17 -18.42 -4.44
N ASN A 31 -4.99 -17.39 -4.69
CA ASN A 31 -6.31 -17.26 -4.07
C ASN A 31 -7.39 -16.86 -5.10
N LYS A 32 -8.38 -17.73 -5.28
CA LYS A 32 -9.61 -17.43 -6.04
C LYS A 32 -10.63 -16.61 -5.24
N ASP A 33 -10.40 -16.47 -3.93
CA ASP A 33 -11.27 -15.72 -3.03
C ASP A 33 -10.74 -14.31 -2.86
N GLN A 34 -11.67 -13.36 -2.93
CA GLN A 34 -11.49 -11.91 -2.87
C GLN A 34 -10.40 -11.50 -1.87
N MET A 35 -9.30 -10.92 -2.37
CA MET A 35 -8.22 -10.42 -1.52
C MET A 35 -8.18 -8.90 -1.56
N ASP A 36 -8.68 -8.28 -0.48
CA ASP A 36 -8.35 -6.91 -0.16
C ASP A 36 -6.83 -6.80 0.08
N PHE A 37 -6.20 -5.80 -0.54
CA PHE A 37 -4.80 -5.47 -0.25
C PHE A 37 -4.56 -3.96 -0.25
N ALA A 38 -3.58 -3.53 0.53
CA ALA A 38 -3.05 -2.18 0.55
C ALA A 38 -1.55 -2.18 0.33
N LEU A 39 -1.08 -1.14 -0.36
CA LEU A 39 0.31 -0.93 -0.72
C LEU A 39 0.82 0.30 0.01
N LEU A 40 1.83 0.11 0.84
CA LEU A 40 2.44 1.15 1.65
C LEU A 40 3.88 1.39 1.15
N LEU A 41 4.21 2.65 0.87
CA LEU A 41 5.57 3.07 0.58
C LEU A 41 6.27 3.46 1.88
N VAL A 42 7.48 2.94 2.08
CA VAL A 42 8.34 3.31 3.21
C VAL A 42 9.00 4.66 2.95
N ILE A 43 8.67 5.66 3.77
CA ILE A 43 9.18 7.03 3.63
C ILE A 43 10.43 7.25 4.49
N SER A 44 10.53 6.54 5.61
CA SER A 44 11.72 6.51 6.47
C SER A 44 11.97 5.09 7.00
N ASP A 45 13.25 4.73 7.15
CA ASP A 45 13.66 3.41 7.63
C ASP A 45 13.07 3.13 9.01
N PHE A 46 12.56 1.91 9.22
CA PHE A 46 12.03 1.50 10.51
C PHE A 46 12.20 0.00 10.73
N LYS A 47 12.06 -0.41 11.99
CA LYS A 47 12.01 -1.81 12.37
C LYS A 47 10.64 -2.14 12.95
N ASN A 48 10.07 -3.26 12.53
CA ASN A 48 8.85 -3.82 13.08
C ASN A 48 9.08 -5.30 13.37
N ASP A 49 8.93 -5.69 14.63
CA ASP A 49 9.36 -7.01 15.14
C ASP A 49 10.80 -7.34 14.72
N ASP A 50 11.00 -8.48 14.05
CA ASP A 50 12.30 -8.94 13.52
C ASP A 50 12.57 -8.47 12.09
N THR A 51 11.68 -7.66 11.49
CA THR A 51 11.82 -7.18 10.11
C THR A 51 12.28 -5.73 10.09
N SER A 52 13.34 -5.45 9.35
CA SER A 52 13.76 -4.09 9.01
C SER A 52 13.19 -3.68 7.66
N TYR A 53 12.64 -2.48 7.59
CA TYR A 53 12.12 -1.88 6.37
C TYR A 53 12.95 -0.65 6.02
N THR A 54 13.33 -0.54 4.75
CA THR A 54 14.17 0.55 4.24
C THR A 54 13.36 1.51 3.38
N LYS A 55 13.76 2.78 3.39
CA LYS A 55 13.14 3.85 2.62
C LYS A 55 13.11 3.48 1.13
N GLY A 56 11.94 3.63 0.53
CA GLY A 56 11.67 3.28 -0.86
C GLY A 56 11.10 1.87 -1.04
N GLU A 57 11.09 1.03 0.00
CA GLU A 57 10.43 -0.27 -0.07
C GLU A 57 8.90 -0.14 -0.17
N ILE A 58 8.29 -1.14 -0.81
CA ILE A 58 6.84 -1.29 -0.86
C ILE A 58 6.44 -2.46 0.04
N ILE A 59 5.54 -2.19 0.97
CA ILE A 59 4.95 -3.19 1.86
C ILE A 59 3.55 -3.50 1.36
N LEU A 60 3.28 -4.79 1.13
CA LEU A 60 1.93 -5.29 0.91
C LEU A 60 1.31 -5.71 2.25
N ILE A 61 0.18 -5.11 2.57
CA ILE A 61 -0.71 -5.48 3.67
C ILE A 61 -1.95 -6.16 3.07
N ASN A 62 -2.34 -7.30 3.61
CA ASN A 62 -3.60 -7.97 3.33
C ASN A 62 -4.36 -8.20 4.65
N LYS A 63 -5.52 -8.85 4.59
CA LYS A 63 -6.32 -9.16 5.79
C LYS A 63 -5.58 -9.98 6.87
N ASP A 64 -4.56 -10.74 6.48
CA ASP A 64 -3.83 -11.65 7.37
C ASP A 64 -2.53 -11.04 7.92
N ARG A 65 -2.11 -9.88 7.38
CA ARG A 65 -0.90 -9.16 7.79
C ARG A 65 -1.25 -7.87 8.49
N ARG A 66 -0.60 -7.62 9.62
CA ARG A 66 -0.69 -6.38 10.39
C ARG A 66 0.71 -5.87 10.71
N LEU A 67 0.88 -4.56 10.80
CA LEU A 67 2.09 -3.94 11.36
C LEU A 67 1.71 -3.37 12.73
N SER A 68 2.30 -3.90 13.78
CA SER A 68 2.00 -3.50 15.15
C SER A 68 3.19 -2.77 15.75
N PHE A 69 2.97 -1.55 16.19
CA PHE A 69 3.91 -0.70 16.91
C PHE A 69 3.38 -0.49 18.34
N ALA A 70 4.24 -0.04 19.26
CA ALA A 70 3.94 -0.01 20.70
C ALA A 70 2.52 0.49 21.08
N ASN A 71 1.99 1.52 20.40
CA ASN A 71 0.64 2.05 20.64
C ASN A 71 -0.19 2.21 19.35
N GLN A 72 0.26 1.63 18.24
CA GLN A 72 -0.33 1.86 16.92
C GLN A 72 -0.37 0.56 16.12
N GLU A 73 -1.42 0.34 15.34
CA GLU A 73 -1.55 -0.84 14.50
C GLU A 73 -2.05 -0.44 13.12
N ILE A 74 -1.39 -0.94 12.08
CA ILE A 74 -1.84 -0.80 10.69
C ILE A 74 -2.43 -2.13 10.26
N THR A 75 -3.71 -2.11 9.89
CA THR A 75 -4.45 -3.29 9.46
C THR A 75 -5.35 -2.95 8.28
N LEU A 76 -5.68 -3.96 7.48
CA LEU A 76 -6.68 -3.84 6.43
C LEU A 76 -8.01 -4.43 6.92
N LYS A 77 -9.11 -3.67 6.76
CA LYS A 77 -10.47 -4.16 7.02
C LYS A 77 -11.42 -3.68 5.93
N ASN A 78 -12.15 -4.60 5.32
CA ASN A 78 -13.15 -4.32 4.27
C ASN A 78 -12.61 -3.41 3.16
N GLY A 79 -11.41 -3.70 2.66
CA GLY A 79 -10.72 -2.91 1.63
C GLY A 79 -10.29 -1.50 2.05
N ASN A 80 -10.30 -1.18 3.34
CA ASN A 80 -9.80 0.09 3.86
C ASN A 80 -8.60 -0.14 4.78
N LEU A 81 -7.54 0.64 4.56
CA LEU A 81 -6.41 0.67 5.46
C LEU A 81 -6.79 1.49 6.70
N LEU A 82 -6.65 0.89 7.87
CA LEU A 82 -6.95 1.52 9.15
C LEU A 82 -5.66 1.64 9.96
N LEU A 83 -5.44 2.83 10.49
CA LEU A 83 -4.49 3.09 11.57
C LEU A 83 -5.26 3.09 12.89
N LYS A 84 -5.00 2.11 13.74
CA LYS A 84 -5.44 2.14 15.14
C LYS A 84 -4.42 2.92 15.95
N VAL A 85 -4.85 3.92 16.71
CA VAL A 85 -4.02 4.64 17.68
C VAL A 85 -4.69 4.52 19.04
N LYS A 86 -4.04 3.81 19.98
CA LYS A 86 -4.67 3.42 21.26
C LYS A 86 -5.97 2.62 21.02
N ASP A 87 -7.13 3.25 21.16
CA ASP A 87 -8.46 2.62 21.02
C ASP A 87 -9.29 3.17 19.86
N ASP A 88 -8.80 4.19 19.15
CA ASP A 88 -9.49 4.79 18.01
C ASP A 88 -8.93 4.28 16.68
N PHE A 89 -9.84 4.02 15.73
CA PHE A 89 -9.48 3.69 14.36
C PHE A 89 -9.63 4.92 13.46
N GLN A 90 -8.61 5.17 12.66
CA GLN A 90 -8.60 6.21 11.63
C GLN A 90 -8.40 5.55 10.27
N THR A 91 -9.25 5.91 9.31
CA THR A 91 -9.09 5.46 7.93
C THR A 91 -7.97 6.24 7.27
N VAL A 92 -7.01 5.54 6.67
CA VAL A 92 -5.91 6.14 5.92
C VAL A 92 -6.32 6.26 4.46
N SER A 93 -6.27 7.48 3.93
CA SER A 93 -6.62 7.79 2.55
C SER A 93 -5.42 7.59 1.62
N LYS A 94 -5.68 7.34 0.33
CA LYS A 94 -4.61 7.25 -0.68
C LYS A 94 -3.81 8.55 -0.70
N GLY A 95 -2.48 8.43 -0.69
CA GLY A 95 -1.52 9.53 -0.63
C GLY A 95 -1.26 10.06 0.79
N GLU A 96 -2.05 9.65 1.78
CA GLU A 96 -1.89 10.07 3.17
C GLU A 96 -0.61 9.47 3.77
N LEU A 97 0.10 10.31 4.51
CA LEU A 97 1.29 9.94 5.27
C LEU A 97 0.88 9.50 6.67
N VAL A 98 1.27 8.30 7.05
CA VAL A 98 1.09 7.71 8.37
C VAL A 98 2.42 7.81 9.11
N GLU A 99 2.46 8.62 10.16
CA GLU A 99 3.61 8.75 11.04
C GLU A 99 3.42 7.93 12.32
N PHE A 100 4.45 7.17 12.70
CA PHE A 100 4.45 6.37 13.92
C PHE A 100 5.79 6.43 14.63
N ALA A 101 5.80 5.99 15.89
CA ALA A 101 7.01 5.88 16.69
C ALA A 101 7.94 4.81 16.09
N GLY A 102 8.80 5.22 15.15
CA GLY A 102 9.75 4.35 14.48
C GLY A 102 9.93 4.63 12.99
N GLY A 103 9.00 5.34 12.34
CA GLY A 103 9.10 5.65 10.91
C GLY A 103 7.82 6.26 10.33
N SER A 104 7.78 6.31 9.00
CA SER A 104 6.66 6.87 8.25
C SER A 104 6.36 6.04 7.00
N LEU A 105 5.07 5.86 6.73
CA LEU A 105 4.53 5.11 5.59
C LEU A 105 3.57 5.99 4.80
N GLN A 106 3.46 5.77 3.50
CA GLN A 106 2.44 6.42 2.67
C GLN A 106 1.56 5.37 2.00
N LEU A 107 0.24 5.55 2.06
CA LEU A 107 -0.67 4.68 1.31
C LEU A 107 -0.60 5.02 -0.18
N VAL A 108 0.00 4.15 -0.98
CA VAL A 108 0.12 4.31 -2.43
C VAL A 108 -1.16 3.89 -3.13
N GLY A 109 -1.79 2.83 -2.62
CA GLY A 109 -3.02 2.31 -3.20
C GLY A 109 -3.68 1.30 -2.26
N CYS A 110 -5.01 1.34 -2.25
CA CYS A 110 -5.82 0.33 -1.59
C CYS A 110 -6.74 -0.24 -2.66
N SER A 111 -6.65 -1.54 -2.89
CA SER A 111 -7.51 -2.25 -3.82
C SER A 111 -8.49 -3.08 -3.02
N ASN A 112 -9.77 -2.80 -3.26
CA ASN A 112 -10.82 -3.77 -3.09
C ASN A 112 -11.10 -4.26 -4.52
N GLU A 113 -10.96 -5.55 -4.81
CA GLU A 113 -10.98 -6.08 -6.20
C GLU A 113 -12.19 -5.59 -7.00
N GLY A 114 -13.32 -5.28 -6.35
CA GLY A 114 -14.49 -4.67 -7.00
C GLY A 114 -14.20 -3.35 -7.73
N LYS A 115 -13.35 -2.47 -7.19
CA LYS A 115 -13.07 -1.15 -7.81
C LYS A 115 -12.06 -1.20 -8.95
N ILE A 116 -11.03 -2.04 -8.86
CA ILE A 116 -10.06 -2.17 -9.96
C ILE A 116 -10.72 -2.83 -11.17
N ILE A 117 -11.59 -3.81 -10.96
CA ILE A 117 -12.36 -4.45 -12.04
C ILE A 117 -13.31 -3.42 -12.68
N ASP A 118 -14.02 -2.61 -11.91
CA ASP A 118 -14.91 -1.57 -12.46
C ASP A 118 -14.14 -0.49 -13.23
N GLU A 119 -13.01 0.00 -12.70
CA GLU A 119 -12.18 1.00 -13.37
C GLU A 119 -11.53 0.47 -14.67
N TYR A 120 -11.06 -0.78 -14.69
CA TYR A 120 -10.52 -1.39 -15.91
C TYR A 120 -11.61 -1.79 -16.93
N TRP A 121 -12.73 -2.38 -16.50
CA TRP A 121 -13.83 -2.74 -17.41
C TRP A 121 -14.54 -1.54 -18.02
N LEU A 122 -14.67 -0.42 -17.29
CA LEU A 122 -15.22 0.82 -17.83
C LEU A 122 -14.25 1.48 -18.82
N SER A 123 -12.93 1.30 -18.66
CA SER A 123 -11.93 1.83 -19.59
C SER A 123 -11.84 1.08 -20.92
N GLU A 124 -12.25 -0.19 -20.98
CA GLU A 124 -12.28 -0.98 -22.22
C GLU A 124 -13.63 -0.91 -22.97
N LYS A 125 -14.65 -0.28 -22.40
CA LYS A 125 -15.98 -0.10 -23.03
C LYS A 125 -16.28 1.34 -23.47
N GLY A 126 -15.30 2.24 -23.41
CA GLY A 126 -15.37 3.62 -23.90
C GLY A 126 -14.80 3.77 -25.30
#